data_AF-A0A917JKN9-F1
#
_entry.id   AF-A0A917JKN9-F1
#
_cell.length_a   1.000
_cell.length_b   1.000
_cell.length_c   1.000
_cell.angle_alpha   90.00
_cell.angle_beta   90.00
_cell.angle_gamma   90.00
#
_symmetry.space_group_name_H-M   'P 1'
#
loop_
_entity.id
_entity.type
_entity.pdbx_description
1 polymer ?
#
loop_
_entity_poly.entity_id
_entity_poly.type
_entity_poly.pdbx_seq_one_letter_code
_entity_poly.pdbx_strand_id
1 'polypeptide(L)'
;MVVEDGEVVEQVGPGSQSRVIGGRYQVLQELGRGGMGIVWRAWDQVIGREVAIKELHLPDGVPPTERRVYEERVLREARTAGRLNDPAVVTVHDVLAENGTTYIVMELVPAVTLTEHVAQHGPLRPEQAVDLLRQVLSALEAAHAAGIVHRDVKPSNIMVADGRVKLTDFGIAQTLDDPRLTTSGAIVGSPSFMAPERLRGADATPASDLWSLGATLFFAVEGWMPFERQTTAATLNAVLTETPRLSRAHGIIGTVITGLLIADPRARFTAPQIRALLDSGPAGGTFEHTQPVGPPTRVAHAPKRGWIIAAAVAAVVLFVAGLLTGRLALGGGAPSAMEPTLMIGRGGDIETFDLDGKDCGNGEVASGERLDQGVSCSDPHDFEVYASDSVFGSGDYDIAYPGRDLLARYAEGYCSVYFASDEVVAPGKQTALRYVALIPSEQSWNDYRNSRSDSDSDNDTGTQNVYCVLYGADGGQLRTSATK
;
A
#
# COMPACT_ATOMS: atom_id res chain seq x y z
N MET A 1 12.88 55.38 6.95
CA MET A 1 14.29 54.99 7.11
C MET A 1 14.91 55.91 8.15
N VAL A 2 15.02 55.42 9.39
CA VAL A 2 15.78 56.05 10.47
C VAL A 2 16.69 54.95 11.01
N VAL A 3 17.97 55.28 11.19
CA VAL A 3 18.99 54.38 11.74
C VAL A 3 19.20 54.77 13.20
N GLU A 4 18.92 53.84 14.12
CA GLU A 4 19.49 53.83 15.46
C GLU A 4 20.05 52.42 15.71
N ASP A 5 21.30 52.36 16.18
CA ASP A 5 22.01 51.19 16.71
C ASP A 5 22.14 49.92 15.86
N GLY A 6 22.42 50.06 14.56
CA GLY A 6 23.17 49.05 13.79
C GLY A 6 22.49 47.69 13.56
N GLU A 7 21.24 47.50 13.98
CA GLU A 7 20.44 46.32 13.70
C GLU A 7 19.36 46.66 12.67
N VAL A 8 19.27 45.86 11.60
CA VAL A 8 18.21 46.00 10.59
C VAL A 8 16.92 45.49 11.21
N VAL A 9 16.17 46.39 11.86
CA VAL A 9 14.80 46.09 12.30
C VAL A 9 13.87 46.30 11.12
N GLU A 10 13.30 45.21 10.60
CA GLU A 10 12.26 45.24 9.58
C GLU A 10 11.04 45.99 10.13
N GLN A 11 10.78 47.20 9.62
CA GLN A 11 9.58 47.96 9.98
C GLN A 11 8.35 47.27 9.39
N VAL A 12 7.62 46.54 10.24
CA VAL A 12 6.24 46.11 9.95
C VAL A 12 5.38 47.36 9.81
N GLY A 13 4.85 47.59 8.61
CA GLY A 13 4.01 48.74 8.31
C GLY A 13 2.74 48.78 9.19
N PRO A 14 2.18 49.98 9.46
CA PRO A 14 1.00 50.12 10.29
C PRO A 14 -0.24 49.64 9.51
N GLY A 15 -0.68 48.40 9.76
CA GLY A 15 -1.91 47.90 9.14
C GLY A 15 -2.24 46.41 9.22
N SER A 16 -1.35 45.50 9.62
CA SER A 16 -1.75 44.11 9.87
C SER A 16 -2.04 43.92 11.36
N GLN A 17 -3.32 43.87 11.73
CA GLN A 17 -3.66 43.30 13.03
C GLN A 17 -3.13 41.87 13.04
N SER A 18 -2.20 41.58 13.96
CA SER A 18 -1.65 40.24 14.12
C SER A 18 -2.80 39.28 14.42
N ARG A 19 -3.02 38.29 13.55
CA ARG A 19 -4.10 37.31 13.69
C ARG A 19 -3.95 36.60 15.03
N VAL A 20 -4.99 36.62 15.86
CA VAL A 20 -5.03 35.90 17.14
C VAL A 20 -6.09 34.80 17.04
N ILE A 21 -5.68 33.54 17.23
CA ILE A 21 -6.57 32.38 17.23
C ILE A 21 -7.07 32.15 18.66
N GLY A 22 -8.39 31.98 18.81
CA GLY A 22 -9.03 31.73 20.11
C GLY A 22 -8.78 32.84 21.15
N GLY A 23 -8.50 34.07 20.70
CA GLY A 23 -8.19 35.21 21.56
C GLY A 23 -6.93 35.06 22.43
N ARG A 24 -6.09 34.05 22.18
CA ARG A 24 -4.93 33.69 23.02
C ARG A 24 -3.65 33.48 22.24
N TYR A 25 -3.74 32.91 21.04
CA TYR A 25 -2.57 32.46 20.30
C TYR A 25 -2.28 33.43 19.16
N GLN A 26 -1.24 34.24 19.31
CA GLN A 26 -0.83 35.21 18.32
C GLN A 26 -0.05 34.50 17.20
N VAL A 27 -0.58 34.51 15.97
CA VAL A 27 0.08 33.90 14.82
C VAL A 27 1.32 34.68 14.45
N LEU A 28 2.46 33.97 14.35
CA LEU A 28 3.76 34.53 13.99
C LEU A 28 4.07 34.27 12.50
N GLN A 29 4.00 33.02 12.06
CA GLN A 29 4.29 32.62 10.68
C GLN A 29 3.63 31.29 10.31
N GLU A 30 3.47 31.03 9.00
CA GLU A 30 3.11 29.71 8.47
C GLU A 30 4.33 28.77 8.53
N LEU A 31 4.17 27.57 9.06
CA LEU A 31 5.19 26.52 9.07
C LEU A 31 5.04 25.56 7.89
N GLY A 32 3.81 25.36 7.42
CA GLY A 32 3.54 24.49 6.28
C GLY A 32 2.05 24.39 5.98
N ARG A 33 1.76 23.89 4.77
CA ARG A 33 0.40 23.73 4.26
C ARG A 33 0.29 22.43 3.48
N GLY A 34 -0.79 21.68 3.72
CA GLY A 34 -1.09 20.43 3.05
C GLY A 34 -2.59 20.24 2.83
N GLY A 35 -2.98 19.08 2.31
CA GLY A 35 -4.39 18.78 1.99
C GLY A 35 -5.34 18.83 3.20
N MET A 36 -4.82 18.64 4.41
CA MET A 36 -5.62 18.65 5.66
C MET A 36 -5.66 20.02 6.35
N GLY A 37 -4.97 21.03 5.82
CA GLY A 37 -4.97 22.39 6.36
C GLY A 37 -3.59 23.02 6.48
N ILE A 38 -3.45 23.97 7.43
CA ILE A 38 -2.27 24.83 7.59
C ILE A 38 -1.70 24.65 9.00
N VAL A 39 -0.39 24.61 9.13
CA VAL A 39 0.30 24.62 10.41
C VAL A 39 0.94 25.99 10.62
N TRP A 40 0.63 26.63 11.74
CA TRP A 40 1.11 27.95 12.14
C TRP A 40 2.07 27.84 13.31
N ARG A 41 3.12 28.67 13.33
CA ARG A 41 3.84 29.01 14.56
C ARG A 41 3.11 30.15 15.24
N ALA A 42 2.83 30.02 16.52
CA ALA A 42 2.13 31.03 17.29
C ALA A 42 2.77 31.23 18.66
N TRP A 43 2.55 32.41 19.24
CA TRP A 43 2.89 32.73 20.62
C TRP A 43 1.65 32.58 21.51
N ASP A 44 1.72 31.71 22.51
CA ASP A 44 0.72 31.61 23.56
C ASP A 44 0.88 32.78 24.54
N GLN A 45 -0.01 33.77 24.45
CA GLN A 45 0.08 35.01 25.23
C GLN A 45 -0.19 34.82 26.74
N VAL A 46 -0.78 33.68 27.13
CA VAL A 46 -1.12 33.40 28.54
C VAL A 46 0.01 32.64 29.23
N ILE A 47 0.52 31.58 28.59
CA ILE A 47 1.62 30.77 29.16
C ILE A 47 2.99 31.39 28.87
N GLY A 48 3.12 32.16 27.79
CA GLY A 48 4.39 32.80 27.40
C GLY A 48 5.35 31.84 26.72
N ARG A 49 4.88 31.07 25.72
CA ARG A 49 5.71 30.15 24.94
C ARG A 49 5.26 30.06 23.48
N GLU A 50 6.15 29.60 22.63
CA GLU A 50 5.79 29.26 21.25
C GLU A 50 5.11 27.90 21.15
N VAL A 51 4.17 27.79 20.23
CA VAL A 51 3.38 26.59 19.94
C VAL A 51 3.21 26.42 18.44
N ALA A 52 2.96 25.20 18.00
CA ALA A 52 2.46 24.92 16.66
C ALA A 52 0.93 24.78 16.71
N ILE A 53 0.22 25.35 15.73
CA ILE A 53 -1.24 25.29 15.64
C ILE A 53 -1.63 24.74 14.28
N LYS A 54 -2.23 23.55 14.27
CA LYS A 54 -2.81 22.96 13.05
C LYS A 54 -4.23 23.46 12.89
N GLU A 55 -4.43 24.33 11.90
CA GLU A 55 -5.73 24.75 11.40
C GLU A 55 -6.25 23.68 10.44
N LEU A 56 -7.36 23.04 10.79
CA LEU A 56 -7.97 21.98 9.98
C LEU A 56 -8.96 22.57 8.98
N HIS A 57 -8.81 22.20 7.71
CA HIS A 57 -9.79 22.51 6.69
C HIS A 57 -10.74 21.33 6.50
N LEU A 58 -12.04 21.63 6.48
CA LEU A 58 -13.05 20.65 6.12
C LEU A 58 -12.92 20.34 4.62
N PRO A 59 -13.07 19.08 4.19
CA PRO A 59 -13.14 18.74 2.78
C PRO A 59 -14.25 19.53 2.07
N ASP A 60 -13.98 19.96 0.83
CA ASP A 60 -14.98 20.64 0.02
C ASP A 60 -16.20 19.73 -0.22
N GLY A 61 -17.40 20.28 -0.09
CA GLY A 61 -18.65 19.55 -0.36
C GLY A 61 -19.30 18.85 0.85
N VAL A 62 -18.72 18.91 2.05
CA VAL A 62 -19.35 18.36 3.27
C VAL A 62 -20.60 19.19 3.64
N PRO A 63 -21.80 18.57 3.71
CA PRO A 63 -23.04 19.24 4.12
C PRO A 63 -22.92 19.87 5.51
N PRO A 64 -23.55 21.03 5.77
CA PRO A 64 -23.49 21.69 7.08
C PRO A 64 -23.91 20.80 8.26
N THR A 65 -24.79 19.82 8.01
CA THR A 65 -25.25 18.83 9.00
C THR A 65 -24.18 17.82 9.40
N GLU A 66 -23.25 17.49 8.51
CA GLU A 66 -22.16 16.53 8.74
C GLU A 66 -20.92 17.20 9.35
N ARG A 67 -20.77 18.52 9.17
CA ARG A 67 -19.66 19.30 9.74
C ARG A 67 -19.57 19.18 11.26
N ARG A 68 -20.71 19.24 11.96
CA ARG A 68 -20.74 19.09 13.43
C ARG A 68 -20.26 17.71 13.88
N VAL A 69 -20.64 16.66 13.16
CA VAL A 69 -20.20 15.29 13.45
C VAL A 69 -18.70 15.15 13.23
N TYR A 70 -18.16 15.78 12.18
CA TYR A 70 -16.72 15.85 11.93
C TYR A 70 -15.98 16.57 13.07
N GLU A 71 -16.42 17.78 13.43
CA GLU A 71 -15.84 18.57 14.52
C GLU A 71 -15.84 17.80 15.85
N GLU A 72 -16.97 17.17 16.21
CA GLU A 72 -17.07 16.37 17.44
C GLU A 72 -16.11 15.18 17.46
N ARG A 73 -15.91 14.50 16.32
CA ARG A 73 -14.98 13.38 16.21
C ARG A 73 -13.53 13.83 16.32
N VAL A 74 -13.15 14.87 15.58
CA VAL A 74 -11.82 15.50 15.64
C VAL A 74 -11.51 15.93 17.09
N LEU A 75 -12.45 16.58 17.77
CA LEU A 75 -12.30 16.99 19.17
C LEU A 75 -12.10 15.78 20.09
N ARG A 76 -12.85 14.70 19.89
CA ARG A 76 -12.72 13.46 20.69
C ARG A 76 -11.33 12.84 20.53
N GLU A 77 -10.81 12.78 19.31
CA GLU A 77 -9.51 12.19 19.05
C GLU A 77 -8.36 13.08 19.51
N ALA A 78 -8.43 14.38 19.27
CA ALA A 78 -7.45 15.32 19.77
C ALA A 78 -7.36 15.27 21.32
N ARG A 79 -8.49 15.13 22.02
CA ARG A 79 -8.52 14.92 23.48
C ARG A 79 -7.90 13.59 23.91
N THR A 80 -8.06 12.54 23.11
CA THR A 80 -7.48 11.23 23.42
C THR A 80 -5.97 11.28 23.18
N ALA A 81 -5.53 11.90 22.08
CA ALA A 81 -4.12 12.12 21.75
C ALA A 81 -3.43 13.02 22.79
N GLY A 82 -4.10 14.06 23.30
CA GLY A 82 -3.57 14.92 24.36
C GLY A 82 -3.37 14.24 25.72
N ARG A 83 -3.85 12.99 25.89
CA ARG A 83 -3.58 12.17 27.08
C ARG A 83 -2.37 11.24 26.90
N LEU A 84 -1.84 11.12 25.68
CA LEU A 84 -0.64 10.34 25.44
C LEU A 84 0.55 11.02 26.13
N ASN A 85 1.27 10.26 26.95
CA ASN A 85 2.44 10.71 27.65
C ASN A 85 3.62 9.82 27.27
N ASP A 86 4.20 10.08 26.11
CA ASP A 86 5.41 9.42 25.62
C ASP A 86 6.35 10.50 25.05
N PRO A 87 7.65 10.46 25.37
CA PRO A 87 8.61 11.47 24.91
C PRO A 87 8.75 11.53 23.39
N ALA A 88 8.42 10.45 22.67
CA ALA A 88 8.42 10.38 21.22
C ALA A 88 7.08 10.75 20.58
N VAL A 89 6.12 11.28 21.34
CA VAL A 89 4.85 11.83 20.83
C VAL A 89 4.88 13.36 20.92
N VAL A 90 4.38 14.04 19.88
CA VAL A 90 4.12 15.49 19.94
C VAL A 90 2.96 15.76 20.90
N THR A 91 3.21 16.61 21.89
CA THR A 91 2.21 16.91 22.92
C THR A 91 1.10 17.81 22.36
N VAL A 92 -0.16 17.39 22.46
CA VAL A 92 -1.30 18.28 22.21
C VAL A 92 -1.59 19.07 23.48
N HIS A 93 -1.55 20.40 23.38
CA HIS A 93 -1.75 21.31 24.50
C HIS A 93 -3.20 21.76 24.65
N ASP A 94 -3.89 21.97 23.53
CA ASP A 94 -5.24 22.54 23.52
C ASP A 94 -5.96 22.22 22.20
N VAL A 95 -7.28 22.34 22.20
CA VAL A 95 -8.11 22.20 20.99
C VAL A 95 -9.19 23.27 21.00
N LEU A 96 -9.22 24.08 19.96
CA LEU A 96 -10.12 25.22 19.83
C LEU A 96 -11.06 25.03 18.64
N ALA A 97 -12.27 25.57 18.75
CA ALA A 97 -13.18 25.71 17.63
C ALA A 97 -13.60 27.18 17.53
N GLU A 98 -13.32 27.82 16.39
CA GLU A 98 -13.62 29.23 16.15
C GLU A 98 -14.08 29.41 14.70
N ASN A 99 -15.23 30.08 14.51
CA ASN A 99 -15.81 30.37 13.19
C ASN A 99 -16.01 29.13 12.27
N GLY A 100 -16.29 27.96 12.86
CA GLY A 100 -16.45 26.71 12.11
C GLY A 100 -15.14 26.07 11.65
N THR A 101 -14.01 26.51 12.21
CA THR A 101 -12.68 25.95 11.99
C THR A 101 -12.17 25.34 13.29
N THR A 102 -11.64 24.12 13.21
CA THR A 102 -10.99 23.45 14.35
C THR A 102 -9.49 23.69 14.31
N TYR A 103 -8.91 24.04 15.45
CA TYR A 103 -7.50 24.27 15.64
C TYR A 103 -6.95 23.33 16.71
N ILE A 104 -5.87 22.63 16.40
CA ILE A 104 -5.16 21.78 17.36
C ILE A 104 -3.87 22.49 17.74
N VAL A 105 -3.75 22.87 19.02
CA VAL A 105 -2.56 23.52 19.56
C VAL A 105 -1.64 22.45 20.12
N MET A 106 -0.39 22.43 19.69
CA MET A 106 0.58 21.41 20.02
C MET A 106 1.97 21.99 20.27
N GLU A 107 2.83 21.14 20.85
CA GLU A 107 4.24 21.41 21.06
C GLU A 107 4.90 21.84 19.74
N LEU A 108 5.60 22.97 19.75
CA LEU A 108 6.47 23.36 18.65
C LEU A 108 7.79 22.59 18.78
N VAL A 109 8.02 21.62 17.90
CA VAL A 109 9.26 20.84 17.89
C VAL A 109 10.28 21.52 16.96
N PRO A 110 11.43 22.01 17.47
CA PRO A 110 12.48 22.62 16.65
C PRO A 110 13.31 21.53 15.96
N ALA A 111 12.69 20.82 15.02
CA ALA A 111 13.27 19.70 14.29
C ALA A 111 12.79 19.67 12.84
N VAL A 112 13.58 19.06 11.96
CA VAL A 112 13.18 18.77 10.58
C VAL A 112 12.43 17.44 10.52
N THR A 113 11.64 17.23 9.49
CA THR A 113 11.01 15.93 9.23
C THR A 113 12.05 14.89 8.78
N LEU A 114 11.76 13.61 8.93
CA LEU A 114 12.61 12.53 8.44
C LEU A 114 12.77 12.61 6.91
N THR A 115 11.74 13.06 6.18
CA THR A 115 11.84 13.35 4.75
C THR A 115 12.94 14.37 4.45
N GLU A 116 12.91 15.51 5.15
CA GLU A 116 13.90 16.58 4.96
C GLU A 116 15.29 16.15 5.42
N HIS A 117 15.38 15.43 6.55
CA HIS A 117 16.64 14.92 7.06
C HIS A 117 17.32 13.99 6.04
N VAL A 118 16.59 13.02 5.48
CA VAL A 118 17.12 12.09 4.47
C VAL A 118 17.46 12.82 3.17
N ALA A 119 16.67 13.82 2.77
CA ALA A 119 16.98 14.63 1.59
C ALA A 119 18.28 15.46 1.77
N GLN A 120 18.54 15.97 2.97
CA GLN A 120 19.70 16.82 3.27
C GLN A 120 20.97 16.02 3.55
N HIS A 121 20.86 14.89 4.28
CA HIS A 121 22.00 14.15 4.82
C HIS A 121 22.16 12.75 4.20
N GLY A 122 21.23 12.34 3.35
CA GLY A 122 21.16 10.98 2.81
C GLY A 122 20.53 9.97 3.80
N PRO A 123 20.51 8.67 3.43
CA PRO A 123 19.85 7.65 4.22
C PRO A 123 20.58 7.41 5.56
N LEU A 124 19.81 7.08 6.58
CA LEU A 124 20.30 6.75 7.91
C LEU A 124 21.19 5.51 7.91
N ARG A 125 22.18 5.50 8.81
CA ARG A 125 22.94 4.28 9.11
C ARG A 125 22.06 3.30 9.90
N PRO A 126 22.34 1.99 9.84
CA PRO A 126 21.56 0.98 10.55
C PRO A 126 21.36 1.27 12.04
N GLU A 127 22.37 1.79 12.73
CA GLU A 127 22.30 2.11 14.16
C GLU A 127 21.32 3.25 14.43
N GLN A 128 21.34 4.28 13.58
CA GLN A 128 20.42 5.42 13.67
C GLN A 128 18.97 4.98 13.37
N ALA A 129 18.80 4.05 12.42
CA ALA A 129 17.49 3.50 12.11
C ALA A 129 16.93 2.63 13.25
N VAL A 130 17.78 1.92 13.98
CA VAL A 130 17.38 1.18 15.19
C VAL A 130 16.93 2.13 16.30
N ASP A 131 17.64 3.24 16.51
CA ASP A 131 17.23 4.24 17.51
C ASP A 131 15.93 4.95 17.13
N LEU A 132 15.72 5.21 15.83
CA LEU A 132 14.45 5.70 15.31
C LEU A 132 13.33 4.69 15.54
N LEU A 133 13.55 3.42 15.20
CA LEU A 133 12.61 2.33 15.41
C LEU A 133 12.17 2.24 16.87
N ARG A 134 13.11 2.26 17.83
CA ARG A 134 12.79 2.18 19.28
C ARG A 134 11.84 3.29 19.73
N GLN A 135 12.11 4.53 19.30
CA GLN A 135 11.32 5.69 19.72
C GLN A 135 9.94 5.71 19.06
N VAL A 136 9.86 5.45 17.75
CA VAL A 136 8.58 5.43 17.04
C VAL A 136 7.72 4.24 17.49
N LEU A 137 8.34 3.08 17.76
CA LEU A 137 7.62 1.92 18.30
C LEU A 137 7.03 2.22 19.69
N SER A 138 7.78 2.89 20.57
CA SER A 138 7.28 3.34 21.88
C SER A 138 6.06 4.25 21.75
N ALA A 139 6.13 5.23 20.85
CA ALA A 139 5.02 6.15 20.58
C ALA A 139 3.77 5.42 20.07
N LEU A 140 3.94 4.46 19.16
CA LEU A 140 2.83 3.65 18.63
C LEU A 140 2.25 2.71 19.71
N GLU A 141 3.08 2.05 20.51
CA GLU A 141 2.63 1.21 21.63
C GLU A 141 1.79 2.02 22.63
N ALA A 142 2.26 3.21 23.02
CA ALA A 142 1.53 4.11 23.91
C ALA A 142 0.18 4.53 23.32
N ALA A 143 0.13 4.83 22.03
CA ALA A 143 -1.10 5.19 21.33
C ALA A 143 -2.08 4.01 21.23
N HIS A 144 -1.60 2.83 20.83
CA HIS A 144 -2.40 1.62 20.71
C HIS A 144 -2.98 1.19 22.06
N ALA A 145 -2.21 1.31 23.15
CA ALA A 145 -2.69 1.05 24.51
C ALA A 145 -3.80 2.02 24.95
N ALA A 146 -3.81 3.24 24.41
CA ALA A 146 -4.88 4.23 24.61
C ALA A 146 -6.06 4.05 23.63
N GLY A 147 -6.04 3.03 22.76
CA GLY A 147 -7.08 2.76 21.77
C GLY A 147 -7.01 3.68 20.53
N ILE A 148 -5.86 4.32 20.28
CA ILE A 148 -5.65 5.20 19.13
C ILE A 148 -4.79 4.48 18.10
N VAL A 149 -5.27 4.39 16.85
CA VAL A 149 -4.48 4.00 15.68
C VAL A 149 -4.02 5.28 14.97
N HIS A 150 -2.74 5.37 14.60
CA HIS A 150 -2.15 6.57 14.01
C HIS A 150 -2.64 6.83 12.58
N ARG A 151 -2.75 5.78 11.74
CA ARG A 151 -3.27 5.78 10.36
C ARG A 151 -2.40 6.45 9.31
N ASP A 152 -1.53 7.37 9.69
CA ASP A 152 -0.67 8.12 8.75
C ASP A 152 0.82 8.09 9.13
N VAL A 153 1.35 6.94 9.55
CA VAL A 153 2.79 6.86 9.85
C VAL A 153 3.58 6.97 8.55
N LYS A 154 4.39 8.02 8.41
CA LYS A 154 5.24 8.26 7.24
C LYS A 154 6.38 9.22 7.58
N PRO A 155 7.44 9.31 6.74
CA PRO A 155 8.61 10.16 7.02
C PRO A 155 8.29 11.64 7.27
N SER A 156 7.26 12.21 6.63
CA SER A 156 6.88 13.62 6.85
C SER A 156 6.25 13.87 8.23
N ASN A 157 5.77 12.82 8.91
CA ASN A 157 5.09 12.90 10.21
C ASN A 157 6.03 12.49 11.36
N ILE A 158 7.32 12.28 11.06
CA ILE A 158 8.36 11.95 12.04
C ILE A 158 9.36 13.08 12.02
N MET A 159 9.49 13.78 13.16
CA MET A 159 10.45 14.86 13.32
C MET A 159 11.70 14.33 14.02
N VAL A 160 12.88 14.72 13.54
CA VAL A 160 14.18 14.24 14.01
C VAL A 160 15.12 15.40 14.35
N ALA A 161 15.68 15.37 15.56
CA ALA A 161 16.70 16.33 16.01
C ALA A 161 17.57 15.74 17.12
N ASP A 162 18.89 15.80 16.96
CA ASP A 162 19.87 15.40 17.98
C ASP A 162 19.62 14.02 18.61
N GLY A 163 19.26 13.03 17.77
CA GLY A 163 18.94 11.66 18.22
C GLY A 163 17.57 11.48 18.87
N ARG A 164 16.79 12.56 19.02
CA ARG A 164 15.38 12.51 19.45
C ARG A 164 14.45 12.42 18.27
N VAL A 165 13.37 11.65 18.45
CA VAL A 165 12.31 11.46 17.47
C VAL A 165 10.98 11.89 18.08
N LYS A 166 10.15 12.58 17.30
CA LYS A 166 8.78 12.96 17.66
C LYS A 166 7.83 12.57 16.54
N LEU A 167 6.87 11.72 16.85
CA LEU A 167 5.76 11.36 15.98
C LEU A 167 4.64 12.40 16.14
N THR A 168 4.23 12.99 15.02
CA THR A 168 3.17 14.00 14.96
C THR A 168 2.02 13.51 14.11
N ASP A 169 0.92 14.26 14.09
CA ASP A 169 -0.22 13.99 13.20
C ASP A 169 -0.85 12.61 13.38
N PHE A 170 -1.00 12.18 14.65
CA PHE A 170 -1.94 11.12 15.00
C PHE A 170 -3.26 11.42 14.31
N GLY A 171 -3.84 10.43 13.63
CA GLY A 171 -4.90 10.51 12.61
C GLY A 171 -6.24 11.15 13.01
N ILE A 172 -6.24 12.12 13.91
CA ILE A 172 -7.28 13.06 14.34
C ILE A 172 -8.07 13.64 13.15
N ALA A 173 -7.46 13.75 11.96
CA ALA A 173 -8.11 14.21 10.72
C ALA A 173 -8.47 13.09 9.73
N GLN A 174 -7.88 11.89 9.85
CA GLN A 174 -8.12 10.76 8.94
C GLN A 174 -9.29 9.87 9.38
N THR A 175 -9.99 10.24 10.44
CA THR A 175 -10.97 9.37 11.07
C THR A 175 -12.30 9.25 10.34
N LEU A 176 -12.51 10.10 9.34
CA LEU A 176 -13.66 10.07 8.44
C LEU A 176 -13.24 9.99 6.96
N ASP A 177 -11.93 10.10 6.67
CA ASP A 177 -11.35 9.82 5.35
C ASP A 177 -11.23 8.29 5.09
N ASP A 178 -12.27 7.54 5.47
CA ASP A 178 -12.60 6.28 4.79
C ASP A 178 -13.78 6.45 3.82
N PRO A 179 -13.73 7.37 2.83
CA PRO A 179 -14.40 7.16 1.57
C PRO A 179 -13.46 6.31 0.73
N ARG A 180 -13.80 5.02 0.64
CA ARG A 180 -13.37 4.06 -0.39
C ARG A 180 -13.12 4.74 -1.73
N LEU A 181 -11.87 5.17 -1.99
CA LEU A 181 -11.57 6.07 -3.09
C LEU A 181 -12.42 7.37 -3.01
N THR A 182 -11.85 8.51 -3.38
CA THR A 182 -12.70 9.68 -3.66
C THR A 182 -13.75 9.30 -4.73
N THR A 183 -14.90 9.98 -4.79
CA THR A 183 -15.95 9.75 -5.81
C THR A 183 -15.42 9.81 -7.25
N SER A 184 -14.18 10.29 -7.46
CA SER A 184 -13.43 10.35 -8.72
C SER A 184 -12.35 9.27 -8.90
N GLY A 185 -12.19 8.33 -7.97
CA GLY A 185 -11.18 7.27 -8.04
C GLY A 185 -9.75 7.71 -7.69
N ALA A 186 -9.55 8.92 -7.18
CA ALA A 186 -8.23 9.45 -6.83
C ALA A 186 -7.89 9.18 -5.35
N ILE A 187 -6.73 8.59 -5.08
CA ILE A 187 -6.17 8.47 -3.73
C ILE A 187 -5.57 9.81 -3.33
N VAL A 188 -6.03 10.39 -2.23
CA VAL A 188 -5.43 11.57 -1.63
C VAL A 188 -4.31 11.10 -0.69
N GLY A 189 -3.05 11.29 -1.08
CA GLY A 189 -1.87 10.92 -0.29
C GLY A 189 -0.83 10.12 -1.07
N SER A 190 0.28 9.75 -0.41
CA SER A 190 1.28 8.84 -0.98
C SER A 190 0.92 7.39 -0.61
N PRO A 191 0.41 6.56 -1.54
CA PRO A 191 0.01 5.18 -1.24
C PRO A 191 1.18 4.29 -0.81
N SER A 192 2.42 4.72 -1.04
CA SER A 192 3.64 3.95 -0.74
C SER A 192 3.84 3.60 0.73
N PHE A 193 3.14 4.27 1.66
CA PHE A 193 3.18 3.99 3.10
C PHE A 193 1.90 3.32 3.62
N MET A 194 0.89 3.14 2.77
CA MET A 194 -0.40 2.56 3.18
C MET A 194 -0.31 1.04 3.23
N ALA A 195 -0.95 0.43 4.24
CA ALA A 195 -0.97 -1.02 4.40
C ALA A 195 -1.87 -1.71 3.34
N PRO A 196 -1.52 -2.93 2.87
CA PRO A 196 -2.28 -3.65 1.85
C PRO A 196 -3.74 -3.87 2.23
N GLU A 197 -4.02 -4.17 3.50
CA GLU A 197 -5.38 -4.34 4.00
C GLU A 197 -6.22 -3.05 3.87
N ARG A 198 -5.61 -1.87 4.05
CA ARG A 198 -6.29 -0.58 3.88
C ARG A 198 -6.60 -0.28 2.42
N LEU A 199 -5.69 -0.65 1.52
CA LEU A 199 -5.93 -0.54 0.07
C LEU A 199 -7.09 -1.46 -0.39
N ARG A 200 -7.31 -2.57 0.32
CA ARG A 200 -8.46 -3.47 0.11
C ARG A 200 -9.75 -2.97 0.80
N GLY A 201 -9.70 -1.82 1.48
CA GLY A 201 -10.85 -1.21 2.14
C GLY A 201 -11.13 -1.73 3.55
N ALA A 202 -10.15 -2.37 4.20
CA ALA A 202 -10.25 -2.71 5.63
C ALA A 202 -9.91 -1.49 6.50
N ASP A 203 -10.49 -1.45 7.69
CA ASP A 203 -10.18 -0.44 8.70
C ASP A 203 -8.69 -0.47 9.08
N ALA A 204 -8.13 0.70 9.39
CA ALA A 204 -6.78 0.80 9.92
C ALA A 204 -6.71 0.17 11.32
N THR A 205 -5.73 -0.71 11.53
CA THR A 205 -5.47 -1.39 12.80
C THR A 205 -4.08 -1.05 13.34
N PRO A 206 -3.75 -1.42 14.59
CA PRO A 206 -2.37 -1.37 15.08
C PRO A 206 -1.36 -2.03 14.13
N ALA A 207 -1.73 -3.16 13.51
CA ALA A 207 -0.89 -3.83 12.53
C ALA A 207 -0.64 -2.95 11.28
N SER A 208 -1.63 -2.15 10.86
CA SER A 208 -1.50 -1.24 9.73
C SER A 208 -0.48 -0.13 10.01
N ASP A 209 -0.44 0.42 11.24
CA ASP A 209 0.60 1.38 11.63
C ASP A 209 2.00 0.75 11.60
N LEU A 210 2.12 -0.52 12.00
CA LEU A 210 3.37 -1.27 11.95
C LEU A 210 3.86 -1.51 10.51
N TRP A 211 2.97 -1.77 9.56
CA TRP A 211 3.34 -1.78 8.13
C TRP A 211 3.89 -0.43 7.68
N SER A 212 3.18 0.65 8.00
CA SER A 212 3.57 2.02 7.66
C SER A 212 4.92 2.41 8.30
N LEU A 213 5.20 1.92 9.51
CA LEU A 213 6.53 2.00 10.14
C LEU A 213 7.58 1.21 9.33
N GLY A 214 7.28 0.00 8.88
CA GLY A 214 8.17 -0.78 8.00
C GLY A 214 8.54 -0.03 6.73
N ALA A 215 7.56 0.56 6.05
CA ALA A 215 7.78 1.36 4.83
C ALA A 215 8.58 2.65 5.12
N THR A 216 8.37 3.25 6.28
CA THR A 216 9.12 4.42 6.76
C THR A 216 10.59 4.08 7.06
N LEU A 217 10.86 2.94 7.71
CA LEU A 217 12.21 2.46 7.99
C LEU A 217 12.95 2.08 6.72
N PHE A 218 12.25 1.46 5.76
CA PHE A 218 12.78 1.22 4.43
C PHE A 218 13.26 2.54 3.81
N PHE A 219 12.40 3.56 3.73
CA PHE A 219 12.76 4.86 3.21
C PHE A 219 13.96 5.47 3.95
N ALA A 220 13.97 5.37 5.28
CA ALA A 220 15.03 5.93 6.11
C ALA A 220 16.40 5.32 5.81
N VAL A 221 16.47 4.01 5.56
CA VAL A 221 17.74 3.27 5.36
C VAL A 221 18.16 3.18 3.90
N GLU A 222 17.20 3.00 3.00
CA GLU A 222 17.44 2.82 1.57
C GLU A 222 17.51 4.16 0.83
N GLY A 223 16.79 5.18 1.31
CA GLY A 223 16.76 6.53 0.71
C GLY A 223 15.69 6.74 -0.37
N TRP A 224 14.88 5.72 -0.65
CA TRP A 224 13.83 5.73 -1.67
C TRP A 224 12.61 4.95 -1.18
N MET A 225 11.45 5.14 -1.83
CA MET A 225 10.19 4.53 -1.39
C MET A 225 10.07 3.06 -1.82
N PRO A 226 9.66 2.13 -0.93
CA PRO A 226 9.71 0.68 -1.22
C PRO A 226 8.87 0.25 -2.42
N PHE A 227 7.69 0.84 -2.57
CA PHE A 227 6.69 0.41 -3.56
C PHE A 227 6.41 1.46 -4.64
N GLU A 228 7.12 2.58 -4.65
CA GLU A 228 6.85 3.64 -5.63
C GLU A 228 7.16 3.18 -7.05
N ARG A 229 6.20 3.39 -7.95
CA ARG A 229 6.30 3.12 -9.38
C ARG A 229 5.89 4.36 -10.17
N GLN A 230 6.04 4.30 -11.50
CA GLN A 230 5.75 5.43 -12.39
C GLN A 230 4.27 5.87 -12.38
N THR A 231 3.34 4.97 -12.01
CA THR A 231 1.91 5.26 -11.97
C THR A 231 1.33 4.86 -10.62
N THR A 232 0.27 5.55 -10.19
CA THR A 232 -0.45 5.22 -8.95
C THR A 232 -0.94 3.78 -8.95
N ALA A 233 -1.49 3.30 -10.07
CA ALA A 233 -1.96 1.92 -10.20
C ALA A 233 -0.82 0.90 -10.02
N ALA A 234 0.35 1.17 -10.60
CA ALA A 234 1.53 0.30 -10.42
C ALA A 234 2.04 0.33 -8.98
N THR A 235 2.04 1.49 -8.32
CA THR A 235 2.41 1.60 -6.89
C THR A 235 1.45 0.81 -6.01
N LEU A 236 0.14 0.88 -6.28
CA LEU A 236 -0.86 0.10 -5.55
C LEU A 236 -0.66 -1.40 -5.76
N ASN A 237 -0.44 -1.84 -7.00
CA ASN A 237 -0.12 -3.23 -7.28
C ASN A 237 1.14 -3.67 -6.52
N ALA A 238 2.20 -2.86 -6.55
CA ALA A 238 3.45 -3.15 -5.85
C ALA A 238 3.24 -3.30 -4.33
N VAL A 239 2.44 -2.43 -3.70
CA VAL A 239 2.09 -2.57 -2.27
C VAL A 239 1.33 -3.88 -2.02
N LEU A 240 0.48 -4.32 -2.93
CA LEU A 240 -0.38 -5.48 -2.75
C LEU A 240 0.31 -6.82 -3.02
N THR A 241 1.32 -6.85 -3.91
CA THR A 241 1.86 -8.10 -4.47
C THR A 241 3.37 -8.25 -4.34
N GLU A 242 4.12 -7.16 -4.15
CA GLU A 242 5.58 -7.21 -4.16
C GLU A 242 6.17 -7.24 -2.75
N THR A 243 7.35 -7.87 -2.62
CA THR A 243 8.22 -7.74 -1.44
C THR A 243 9.38 -6.80 -1.78
N PRO A 244 9.62 -5.72 -1.02
CA PRO A 244 10.62 -4.74 -1.38
C PRO A 244 12.03 -5.28 -1.15
N ARG A 245 12.93 -5.00 -2.09
CA ARG A 245 14.33 -5.44 -2.02
C ARG A 245 15.14 -4.47 -1.16
N LEU A 246 15.80 -5.01 -0.14
CA LEU A 246 16.72 -4.27 0.72
C LEU A 246 18.13 -4.32 0.12
N SER A 247 18.80 -3.18 0.05
CA SER A 247 20.17 -3.07 -0.47
C SER A 247 21.15 -2.57 0.58
N ARG A 248 20.67 -1.71 1.50
CA ARG A 248 21.44 -1.09 2.58
C ARG A 248 21.04 -1.64 3.94
N ALA A 249 19.78 -2.02 4.12
CA ALA A 249 19.31 -2.58 5.38
C ALA A 249 19.81 -4.03 5.55
N HIS A 250 20.48 -4.30 6.67
CA HIS A 250 21.02 -5.62 7.00
C HIS A 250 20.88 -5.91 8.50
N GLY A 251 21.07 -7.18 8.90
CA GLY A 251 20.95 -7.58 10.30
C GLY A 251 19.57 -7.27 10.87
N ILE A 252 19.52 -6.85 12.14
CA ILE A 252 18.27 -6.61 12.88
C ILE A 252 17.33 -5.65 12.13
N ILE A 253 17.84 -4.55 11.59
CA ILE A 253 16.98 -3.57 10.90
C ILE A 253 16.38 -4.16 9.62
N GLY A 254 17.14 -4.97 8.87
CA GLY A 254 16.63 -5.67 7.70
C GLY A 254 15.52 -6.66 8.07
N THR A 255 15.76 -7.48 9.10
CA THR A 255 14.77 -8.43 9.61
C THR A 255 13.48 -7.74 10.07
N VAL A 256 13.58 -6.60 10.78
CA VAL A 256 12.41 -5.84 11.19
C VAL A 256 11.66 -5.28 9.99
N ILE A 257 12.35 -4.67 9.01
CA ILE A 257 11.70 -4.12 7.82
C ILE A 257 10.96 -5.23 7.07
N THR A 258 11.60 -6.37 6.82
CA THR A 258 10.98 -7.50 6.13
C THR A 258 9.79 -8.05 6.93
N GLY A 259 9.90 -8.22 8.25
CA GLY A 259 8.82 -8.72 9.10
C GLY A 259 7.64 -7.74 9.24
N LEU A 260 7.88 -6.43 9.15
CA LEU A 260 6.85 -5.40 9.13
C LEU A 260 6.15 -5.28 7.78
N LEU A 261 6.85 -5.59 6.68
CA LEU A 261 6.34 -5.53 5.31
C LEU A 261 5.77 -6.86 4.82
N ILE A 262 5.28 -7.69 5.76
CA ILE A 262 4.44 -8.86 5.45
C ILE A 262 3.00 -8.41 5.19
N ALA A 263 2.46 -8.83 4.05
CA ALA A 263 1.16 -8.36 3.56
C ALA A 263 -0.02 -8.82 4.43
N ASP A 264 0.00 -10.05 4.97
CA ASP A 264 -1.00 -10.51 5.95
C ASP A 264 -0.70 -9.86 7.32
N PRO A 265 -1.61 -9.01 7.85
CA PRO A 265 -1.41 -8.37 9.16
C PRO A 265 -1.27 -9.36 10.33
N ARG A 266 -1.73 -10.61 10.20
CA ARG A 266 -1.61 -11.64 11.24
C ARG A 266 -0.24 -12.32 11.29
N ALA A 267 0.48 -12.32 10.16
CA ALA A 267 1.83 -12.85 10.05
C ALA A 267 2.91 -11.77 10.24
N ARG A 268 2.49 -10.49 10.24
CA ARG A 268 3.35 -9.32 10.45
C ARG A 268 3.93 -9.29 11.86
N PHE A 269 5.16 -8.80 11.99
CA PHE A 269 5.76 -8.59 13.29
C PHE A 269 4.93 -7.66 14.17
N THR A 270 4.73 -8.09 15.41
CA THR A 270 4.09 -7.33 16.48
C THR A 270 5.12 -6.50 17.26
N ALA A 271 4.68 -5.45 17.94
CA ALA A 271 5.57 -4.63 18.76
C ALA A 271 6.36 -5.44 19.82
N PRO A 272 5.76 -6.41 20.55
CA PRO A 272 6.51 -7.28 21.46
C PRO A 272 7.58 -8.13 20.78
N GLN A 273 7.32 -8.66 19.58
CA GLN A 273 8.32 -9.43 18.82
C GLN A 273 9.50 -8.54 18.40
N ILE A 274 9.23 -7.30 17.99
CA ILE A 274 10.27 -6.34 17.61
C ILE A 274 11.10 -5.97 18.84
N ARG A 275 10.47 -5.71 19.99
CA ARG A 275 11.19 -5.46 21.26
C ARG A 275 12.12 -6.61 21.62
N ALA A 276 11.60 -7.84 21.61
CA ALA A 276 12.39 -9.02 21.86
C ALA A 276 13.59 -9.13 20.91
N LEU A 277 13.40 -8.86 19.62
CA LEU A 277 14.48 -8.87 18.63
C LEU A 277 15.54 -7.78 18.89
N LEU A 278 15.11 -6.58 19.29
CA LEU A 278 16.01 -5.47 19.64
C LEU A 278 16.80 -5.73 20.92
N ASP A 279 16.20 -6.41 21.89
CA ASP A 279 16.80 -6.74 23.18
C ASP A 279 17.76 -7.95 23.08
N SER A 280 17.59 -8.79 22.05
CA SER A 280 18.38 -10.02 21.88
C SER A 280 19.85 -9.79 21.51
N GLY A 281 20.28 -8.57 21.13
CA GLY A 281 21.68 -8.28 20.79
C GLY A 281 22.22 -9.10 19.61
N PRO A 282 23.46 -8.89 19.12
CA PRO A 282 23.85 -9.35 17.78
C PRO A 282 24.11 -10.86 17.75
N ALA A 283 23.12 -11.66 17.37
CA ALA A 283 23.36 -12.97 16.79
C ALA A 283 23.85 -12.76 15.36
N GLY A 284 25.17 -12.81 15.15
CA GLY A 284 25.83 -12.73 13.85
C GLY A 284 25.48 -13.91 12.95
N GLY A 285 24.27 -13.90 12.39
CA GLY A 285 23.89 -14.72 11.25
C GLY A 285 24.19 -13.97 9.96
N THR A 286 25.37 -14.21 9.38
CA THR A 286 25.63 -13.91 7.98
C THR A 286 24.64 -14.69 7.12
N PHE A 287 23.66 -14.01 6.53
CA PHE A 287 22.91 -14.56 5.42
C PHE A 287 23.67 -14.27 4.13
N GLU A 288 23.97 -15.33 3.39
CA GLU A 288 24.78 -15.31 2.17
C GLU A 288 24.17 -14.40 1.09
N HIS A 289 25.07 -13.67 0.45
CA HIS A 289 24.85 -12.88 -0.75
C HIS A 289 24.07 -13.65 -1.83
N THR A 290 22.92 -13.12 -2.23
CA THR A 290 22.34 -13.43 -3.54
C THR A 290 23.07 -12.60 -4.61
N GLN A 291 23.42 -13.27 -5.71
CA GLN A 291 24.30 -12.84 -6.79
C GLN A 291 23.86 -11.56 -7.55
N PRO A 292 24.78 -10.88 -8.28
CA PRO A 292 24.53 -9.58 -8.88
C PRO A 292 23.75 -9.69 -10.19
N VAL A 293 22.67 -8.90 -10.32
CA VAL A 293 22.00 -8.63 -11.59
C VAL A 293 21.95 -7.12 -11.80
N GLY A 294 22.66 -6.64 -12.83
CA GLY A 294 22.49 -5.38 -13.58
C GLY A 294 22.46 -4.04 -12.81
N PRO A 295 23.22 -3.01 -13.20
CA PRO A 295 23.13 -1.70 -12.57
C PRO A 295 21.73 -1.06 -12.82
N PRO A 296 21.11 -0.41 -11.83
CA PRO A 296 19.88 0.34 -12.05
C PRO A 296 20.14 1.53 -12.98
N THR A 297 19.28 1.68 -13.98
CA THR A 297 19.30 2.79 -14.93
C THR A 297 19.14 4.11 -14.20
N ARG A 298 20.17 4.96 -14.24
CA ARG A 298 20.05 6.36 -13.78
C ARG A 298 19.02 7.08 -14.62
N VAL A 299 17.99 7.64 -13.97
CA VAL A 299 17.05 8.55 -14.62
C VAL A 299 17.76 9.86 -14.88
N ALA A 300 17.99 10.18 -16.16
CA ALA A 300 18.41 11.50 -16.59
C ALA A 300 17.27 12.51 -16.37
N HIS A 301 17.59 13.67 -15.80
CA HIS A 301 16.64 14.79 -15.70
C HIS A 301 16.30 15.31 -17.11
N ALA A 302 15.03 15.26 -17.49
CA ALA A 302 14.54 15.94 -18.69
C ALA A 302 14.39 17.45 -18.41
N PRO A 303 14.75 18.33 -19.37
CA PRO A 303 14.68 19.77 -19.17
C PRO A 303 13.24 20.29 -19.27
N LYS A 304 12.94 21.32 -18.47
CA LYS A 304 11.68 22.08 -18.50
C LYS A 304 11.53 22.81 -19.85
N ARG A 305 10.45 22.54 -20.59
CA ARG A 305 9.90 23.48 -21.58
C ARG A 305 8.37 23.42 -21.55
N GLY A 306 7.76 24.57 -21.23
CA GLY A 306 6.33 24.79 -21.31
C GLY A 306 5.86 24.88 -22.76
N TRP A 307 4.62 24.42 -22.99
CA TRP A 307 3.69 24.70 -24.11
C TRP A 307 2.84 23.50 -24.59
N ILE A 308 2.62 22.45 -23.80
CA ILE A 308 1.64 21.39 -24.14
C ILE A 308 0.52 21.29 -23.10
N ILE A 309 -0.09 22.43 -22.73
CA ILE A 309 -1.35 22.46 -21.94
C ILE A 309 -2.57 22.59 -22.86
N ALA A 310 -2.41 22.99 -24.13
CA ALA A 310 -3.55 23.19 -25.03
C ALA A 310 -4.10 21.88 -25.66
N ALA A 311 -3.28 20.84 -25.83
CA ALA A 311 -3.72 19.58 -26.46
C ALA A 311 -4.48 18.63 -25.52
N ALA A 312 -4.21 18.69 -24.22
CA ALA A 312 -4.84 17.82 -23.22
C ALA A 312 -6.31 18.19 -22.93
N VAL A 313 -6.66 19.48 -23.03
CA VAL A 313 -8.03 19.96 -22.74
C VAL A 313 -9.02 19.59 -23.86
N ALA A 314 -8.56 19.56 -25.13
CA ALA A 314 -9.41 19.16 -26.26
C ALA A 314 -9.75 17.66 -26.24
N ALA A 315 -8.82 16.81 -25.79
CA ALA A 315 -9.04 15.36 -25.68
C ALA A 315 -10.03 15.01 -24.55
N VAL A 316 -10.00 15.74 -23.43
CA VAL A 316 -10.93 15.53 -22.30
C VAL A 316 -12.35 15.96 -22.65
N VAL A 317 -12.53 17.05 -23.40
CA VAL A 317 -13.87 17.50 -23.83
C VAL A 317 -14.49 16.55 -24.87
N LEU A 318 -13.69 15.99 -25.78
CA LEU A 318 -14.15 14.95 -26.72
C LEU A 318 -14.47 13.62 -26.02
N PHE A 319 -13.73 13.26 -24.97
CA PHE A 319 -14.01 12.07 -24.17
C PHE A 319 -15.30 12.18 -23.35
N VAL A 320 -15.58 13.36 -22.77
CA VAL A 320 -16.81 13.62 -22.01
C VAL A 320 -18.04 13.73 -22.92
N ALA A 321 -17.91 14.31 -24.13
CA ALA A 321 -19.00 14.35 -25.11
C ALA A 321 -19.34 12.94 -25.67
N GLY A 322 -18.33 12.08 -25.84
CA GLY A 322 -18.52 10.66 -26.20
C GLY A 322 -19.21 9.85 -25.10
N LEU A 323 -18.87 10.10 -23.84
CA LEU A 323 -19.48 9.44 -22.67
C LEU A 323 -20.96 9.82 -22.45
N LEU A 324 -21.37 11.03 -22.83
CA LEU A 324 -22.76 11.49 -22.72
C LEU A 324 -23.65 11.04 -23.88
N THR A 325 -23.07 10.75 -25.06
CA THR A 325 -23.82 10.21 -26.21
C THR A 325 -23.85 8.68 -26.26
N GLY A 326 -22.89 7.99 -25.63
CA GLY A 326 -22.86 6.52 -25.53
C GLY A 326 -23.87 5.90 -24.56
N ARG A 327 -24.54 6.69 -23.72
CA ARG A 327 -25.51 6.18 -22.72
C ARG A 327 -26.90 5.83 -23.25
N LEU A 328 -27.16 5.98 -24.55
CA LEU A 328 -28.42 5.57 -25.16
C LEU A 328 -28.33 4.34 -26.07
N ALA A 329 -27.16 3.70 -26.17
CA ALA A 329 -26.98 2.49 -26.94
C ALA A 329 -25.95 1.58 -26.26
N LEU A 330 -26.43 0.70 -25.38
CA LEU A 330 -25.86 -0.61 -25.05
C LEU A 330 -26.72 -1.26 -23.94
N GLY A 331 -27.95 -1.62 -24.33
CA GLY A 331 -28.62 -2.76 -23.72
C GLY A 331 -28.11 -4.03 -24.42
N GLY A 332 -27.64 -5.00 -23.64
CA GLY A 332 -27.17 -6.30 -24.13
C GLY A 332 -25.92 -6.76 -23.38
N GLY A 333 -26.09 -7.40 -22.22
CA GLY A 333 -24.99 -8.08 -21.54
C GLY A 333 -24.54 -9.29 -22.37
N ALA A 334 -23.29 -9.28 -22.83
CA ALA A 334 -22.61 -10.50 -23.24
C ALA A 334 -22.12 -11.24 -21.97
N PRO A 335 -22.15 -12.59 -21.95
CA PRO A 335 -21.68 -13.35 -20.79
C PRO A 335 -20.20 -13.08 -20.54
N SER A 336 -19.76 -13.16 -19.27
CA SER A 336 -18.34 -13.18 -18.95
C SER A 336 -17.71 -14.37 -19.67
N ALA A 337 -16.55 -14.18 -20.31
CA ALA A 337 -15.77 -15.26 -20.91
C ALA A 337 -15.33 -16.34 -19.90
N MET A 338 -15.54 -16.09 -18.61
CA MET A 338 -15.19 -16.99 -17.52
C MET A 338 -16.24 -18.07 -17.29
N GLU A 339 -15.78 -19.31 -17.15
CA GLU A 339 -16.57 -20.48 -16.75
C GLU A 339 -16.34 -20.86 -15.28
N PRO A 340 -17.24 -21.66 -14.68
CA PRO A 340 -17.12 -22.06 -13.27
C PRO A 340 -15.81 -22.79 -12.97
N THR A 341 -15.18 -22.42 -11.85
CA THR A 341 -13.94 -23.04 -11.35
C THR A 341 -14.08 -24.56 -11.18
N LEU A 342 -13.09 -25.30 -11.67
CA LEU A 342 -13.00 -26.76 -11.56
C LEU A 342 -11.84 -27.18 -10.64
N MET A 343 -12.01 -28.31 -9.94
CA MET A 343 -10.97 -28.88 -9.09
C MET A 343 -10.12 -29.90 -9.85
N ILE A 344 -8.80 -29.86 -9.68
CA ILE A 344 -7.85 -30.78 -10.31
C ILE A 344 -7.18 -31.71 -9.29
N GLY A 345 -6.78 -32.87 -9.79
CA GLY A 345 -6.15 -33.93 -9.01
C GLY A 345 -7.16 -34.85 -8.34
N ARG A 346 -6.65 -35.85 -7.61
CA ARG A 346 -7.47 -36.91 -7.00
C ARG A 346 -8.67 -36.34 -6.23
N GLY A 347 -9.88 -36.83 -6.50
CA GLY A 347 -11.11 -36.33 -5.85
C GLY A 347 -11.57 -34.94 -6.29
N GLY A 348 -10.95 -34.36 -7.32
CA GLY A 348 -11.41 -33.15 -8.02
C GLY A 348 -12.38 -33.48 -9.17
N ASP A 349 -12.78 -32.44 -9.90
CA ASP A 349 -13.60 -32.54 -11.10
C ASP A 349 -12.81 -33.13 -12.28
N ILE A 350 -11.50 -32.84 -12.36
CA ILE A 350 -10.55 -33.38 -13.34
C ILE A 350 -9.49 -34.17 -12.56
N GLU A 351 -9.56 -35.50 -12.62
CA GLU A 351 -8.72 -36.36 -11.77
C GLU A 351 -7.22 -36.31 -12.15
N THR A 352 -6.91 -36.03 -13.41
CA THR A 352 -5.52 -35.93 -13.90
C THR A 352 -5.34 -34.68 -14.73
N PHE A 353 -4.39 -33.86 -14.30
CA PHE A 353 -3.94 -32.65 -14.98
C PHE A 353 -2.40 -32.64 -14.97
N ASP A 354 -1.81 -33.14 -16.05
CA ASP A 354 -0.36 -33.20 -16.24
C ASP A 354 -0.01 -33.06 -17.72
N LEU A 355 0.66 -31.97 -18.08
CA LEU A 355 0.97 -31.65 -19.47
C LEU A 355 2.43 -31.95 -19.84
N ASP A 356 3.14 -32.74 -19.03
CA ASP A 356 4.56 -33.06 -19.21
C ASP A 356 5.44 -31.80 -19.33
N GLY A 357 5.13 -30.77 -18.52
CA GLY A 357 5.83 -29.48 -18.53
C GLY A 357 5.55 -28.58 -19.73
N LYS A 358 4.48 -28.84 -20.48
CA LYS A 358 3.98 -27.98 -21.57
C LYS A 358 2.82 -27.12 -21.09
N ASP A 359 2.55 -26.04 -21.81
CA ASP A 359 1.46 -25.11 -21.51
C ASP A 359 0.20 -25.34 -22.34
N CYS A 360 0.25 -26.20 -23.37
CA CYS A 360 -0.90 -26.49 -24.24
C CYS A 360 -1.24 -27.97 -24.23
N GLY A 361 -2.53 -28.30 -24.39
CA GLY A 361 -3.01 -29.66 -24.33
C GLY A 361 -4.23 -29.94 -25.21
N ASN A 362 -4.50 -31.23 -25.41
CA ASN A 362 -5.72 -31.73 -26.04
C ASN A 362 -6.64 -32.38 -25.00
N GLY A 363 -7.94 -32.26 -25.20
CA GLY A 363 -8.97 -32.70 -24.27
C GLY A 363 -9.98 -31.60 -23.94
N GLU A 364 -11.19 -32.01 -23.57
CA GLU A 364 -12.24 -31.09 -23.14
C GLU A 364 -12.02 -30.69 -21.68
N VAL A 365 -12.04 -29.40 -21.39
CA VAL A 365 -11.85 -28.88 -20.03
C VAL A 365 -13.18 -28.97 -19.26
N ALA A 366 -13.54 -30.18 -18.85
CA ALA A 366 -14.81 -30.48 -18.20
C ALA A 366 -14.68 -31.51 -17.06
N SER A 367 -15.70 -31.57 -16.20
CA SER A 367 -15.76 -32.55 -15.10
C SER A 367 -15.85 -33.98 -15.64
N GLY A 368 -15.03 -34.89 -15.10
CA GLY A 368 -14.92 -36.29 -15.50
C GLY A 368 -13.88 -36.56 -16.60
N GLU A 369 -13.31 -35.51 -17.18
CA GLU A 369 -12.27 -35.62 -18.21
C GLU A 369 -10.87 -35.77 -17.60
N ARG A 370 -9.93 -36.19 -18.46
CA ARG A 370 -8.51 -36.30 -18.15
C ARG A 370 -7.73 -35.36 -19.06
N LEU A 371 -6.90 -34.52 -18.47
CA LEU A 371 -6.07 -33.55 -19.18
C LEU A 371 -4.60 -33.94 -19.05
N ASP A 372 -4.21 -34.99 -19.77
CA ASP A 372 -2.87 -35.61 -19.72
C ASP A 372 -2.15 -35.64 -21.08
N GLN A 373 -2.64 -34.87 -22.07
CA GLN A 373 -2.10 -34.84 -23.43
C GLN A 373 -1.46 -33.51 -23.76
N GLY A 374 -0.27 -33.25 -23.22
CA GLY A 374 0.49 -32.03 -23.52
C GLY A 374 1.01 -31.98 -24.98
N VAL A 375 0.80 -30.85 -25.66
CA VAL A 375 1.24 -30.59 -27.04
C VAL A 375 1.97 -29.26 -27.16
N SER A 376 2.64 -29.02 -28.30
CA SER A 376 3.26 -27.73 -28.59
C SER A 376 2.19 -26.67 -28.86
N CYS A 377 2.31 -25.50 -28.25
CA CYS A 377 1.40 -24.37 -28.52
C CYS A 377 1.50 -23.79 -29.95
N SER A 378 2.50 -24.24 -30.72
CA SER A 378 2.59 -23.93 -32.16
C SER A 378 1.76 -24.86 -33.04
N ASP A 379 1.32 -26.00 -32.51
CA ASP A 379 0.44 -26.96 -33.18
C ASP A 379 -1.03 -26.70 -32.78
N PRO A 380 -2.03 -27.17 -33.55
CA PRO A 380 -3.42 -27.13 -33.14
C PRO A 380 -3.64 -27.84 -31.79
N HIS A 381 -4.28 -27.15 -30.85
CA HIS A 381 -4.55 -27.64 -29.49
C HIS A 381 -5.92 -27.21 -28.99
N ASP A 382 -6.48 -27.97 -28.04
CA ASP A 382 -7.83 -27.71 -27.52
C ASP A 382 -7.85 -26.63 -26.42
N PHE A 383 -6.81 -26.58 -25.58
CA PHE A 383 -6.69 -25.60 -24.50
C PHE A 383 -5.24 -25.19 -24.20
N GLU A 384 -5.10 -24.03 -23.54
CA GLU A 384 -3.82 -23.42 -23.18
C GLU A 384 -3.85 -22.90 -21.74
N VAL A 385 -2.81 -23.21 -20.98
CA VAL A 385 -2.52 -22.67 -19.65
C VAL A 385 -1.81 -21.33 -19.84
N TYR A 386 -2.48 -20.23 -19.56
CA TYR A 386 -1.93 -18.89 -19.79
C TYR A 386 -1.34 -18.23 -18.54
N ALA A 387 -1.61 -18.79 -17.36
CA ALA A 387 -1.03 -18.34 -16.10
C ALA A 387 -1.11 -19.47 -15.07
N SER A 388 -0.15 -19.51 -14.16
CA SER A 388 -0.20 -20.36 -12.97
C SER A 388 0.47 -19.66 -11.80
N ASP A 389 -0.04 -19.92 -10.60
CA ASP A 389 0.56 -19.39 -9.37
C ASP A 389 0.45 -20.39 -8.23
N SER A 390 1.39 -20.32 -7.31
CA SER A 390 1.27 -20.93 -6.00
C SER A 390 0.62 -19.90 -5.07
N VAL A 391 -0.54 -20.22 -4.49
CA VAL A 391 -1.38 -19.28 -3.71
C VAL A 391 -0.62 -18.57 -2.57
N PHE A 392 0.53 -19.12 -2.15
CA PHE A 392 1.36 -18.60 -1.05
C PHE A 392 2.85 -18.43 -1.39
N GLY A 393 3.20 -18.36 -2.67
CA GLY A 393 4.58 -18.20 -3.15
C GLY A 393 5.38 -19.51 -3.27
N SER A 394 6.52 -19.45 -3.96
CA SER A 394 7.31 -20.61 -4.39
C SER A 394 8.15 -21.30 -3.30
N GLY A 395 7.67 -21.34 -2.05
CA GLY A 395 8.44 -21.75 -0.88
C GLY A 395 7.85 -22.89 -0.04
N ASP A 396 8.75 -23.69 0.53
CA ASP A 396 8.59 -24.83 1.46
C ASP A 396 7.75 -24.57 2.72
N TYR A 397 6.45 -24.29 2.59
CA TYR A 397 5.57 -24.10 3.74
C TYR A 397 4.59 -25.28 3.87
N ASP A 398 4.54 -25.91 5.06
CA ASP A 398 3.51 -26.89 5.44
C ASP A 398 2.19 -26.16 5.67
N ILE A 399 1.48 -25.88 4.57
CA ILE A 399 0.23 -25.10 4.58
C ILE A 399 -0.96 -26.07 4.51
N ALA A 400 -1.88 -25.94 5.46
CA ALA A 400 -3.14 -26.66 5.46
C ALA A 400 -4.06 -26.19 4.32
N TYR A 401 -4.87 -27.08 3.77
CA TYR A 401 -5.81 -26.76 2.70
C TYR A 401 -6.72 -25.58 3.10
N PRO A 402 -6.67 -24.43 2.37
CA PRO A 402 -7.36 -23.20 2.78
C PRO A 402 -8.88 -23.20 2.52
N GLY A 403 -9.40 -24.27 1.93
CA GLY A 403 -10.83 -24.43 1.60
C GLY A 403 -11.17 -23.98 0.18
N ARG A 404 -12.10 -24.72 -0.44
CA ARG A 404 -12.51 -24.52 -1.85
C ARG A 404 -12.94 -23.10 -2.16
N ASP A 405 -13.83 -22.50 -1.36
CA ASP A 405 -14.41 -21.19 -1.65
C ASP A 405 -13.39 -20.05 -1.61
N LEU A 406 -12.34 -20.20 -0.81
CA LEU A 406 -11.25 -19.22 -0.73
C LEU A 406 -10.31 -19.38 -1.93
N LEU A 407 -9.94 -20.61 -2.27
CA LEU A 407 -9.11 -20.92 -3.45
C LEU A 407 -9.79 -20.51 -4.74
N ALA A 408 -11.07 -20.84 -4.90
CA ALA A 408 -11.85 -20.48 -6.08
C ALA A 408 -11.87 -18.96 -6.26
N ARG A 409 -12.24 -18.18 -5.23
CA ARG A 409 -12.25 -16.71 -5.33
C ARG A 409 -10.89 -16.10 -5.65
N TYR A 410 -9.81 -16.64 -5.09
CA TYR A 410 -8.46 -16.20 -5.40
C TYR A 410 -8.09 -16.52 -6.85
N ALA A 411 -8.25 -17.77 -7.27
CA ALA A 411 -7.92 -18.22 -8.62
C ALA A 411 -8.78 -17.49 -9.66
N GLU A 412 -10.05 -17.25 -9.35
CA GLU A 412 -10.96 -16.54 -10.25
C GLU A 412 -10.49 -15.10 -10.50
N GLY A 413 -10.13 -14.38 -9.43
CA GLY A 413 -9.56 -13.04 -9.54
C GLY A 413 -8.22 -13.01 -10.27
N TYR A 414 -7.33 -13.96 -9.96
CA TYR A 414 -6.03 -14.10 -10.60
C TYR A 414 -6.17 -14.34 -12.11
N CYS A 415 -6.98 -15.32 -12.51
CA CYS A 415 -7.26 -15.64 -13.91
C CYS A 415 -7.95 -14.48 -14.63
N SER A 416 -8.96 -13.83 -14.02
CA SER A 416 -9.62 -12.66 -14.62
C SER A 416 -8.64 -11.52 -14.93
N VAL A 417 -7.70 -11.23 -14.01
CA VAL A 417 -6.71 -10.17 -14.20
C VAL A 417 -5.75 -10.51 -15.35
N TYR A 418 -5.22 -11.73 -15.38
CA TYR A 418 -4.30 -12.16 -16.44
C TYR A 418 -5.00 -12.28 -17.79
N PHE A 419 -6.23 -12.79 -17.85
CA PHE A 419 -7.02 -12.83 -19.08
C PHE A 419 -7.30 -11.42 -19.62
N ALA A 420 -7.57 -10.45 -18.75
CA ALA A 420 -7.78 -9.06 -19.15
C ALA A 420 -6.49 -8.34 -19.58
N SER A 421 -5.34 -8.79 -19.10
CA SER A 421 -4.02 -8.21 -19.38
C SER A 421 -3.53 -8.46 -20.81
N ASP A 422 -2.36 -7.94 -21.16
CA ASP A 422 -1.74 -8.20 -22.46
C ASP A 422 -1.07 -9.58 -22.54
N GLU A 423 -1.23 -10.46 -21.55
CA GLU A 423 -0.79 -11.85 -21.60
C GLU A 423 -1.57 -12.64 -22.65
N VAL A 424 -2.91 -12.49 -22.66
CA VAL A 424 -3.78 -13.09 -23.68
C VAL A 424 -3.97 -12.10 -24.84
N VAL A 425 -3.40 -12.46 -26.00
CA VAL A 425 -3.30 -11.60 -27.19
C VAL A 425 -4.32 -11.93 -28.29
N ALA A 426 -5.22 -12.89 -28.06
CA ALA A 426 -6.25 -13.27 -29.03
C ALA A 426 -7.18 -12.10 -29.40
N PRO A 427 -7.35 -11.78 -30.71
CA PRO A 427 -8.28 -10.75 -31.15
C PRO A 427 -9.71 -11.05 -30.70
N GLY A 428 -10.35 -10.07 -30.04
CA GLY A 428 -11.70 -10.27 -29.53
C GLY A 428 -11.80 -11.36 -28.46
N LYS A 429 -10.75 -11.56 -27.63
CA LYS A 429 -10.69 -12.60 -26.59
C LYS A 429 -11.96 -12.77 -25.75
N GLN A 430 -12.69 -11.71 -25.45
CA GLN A 430 -13.96 -11.75 -24.69
C GLN A 430 -15.07 -12.54 -25.40
N THR A 431 -15.07 -12.56 -26.73
CA THR A 431 -16.05 -13.29 -27.54
C THR A 431 -15.49 -14.58 -28.12
N ALA A 432 -14.19 -14.60 -28.44
CA ALA A 432 -13.52 -15.71 -29.10
C ALA A 432 -13.08 -16.83 -28.16
N LEU A 433 -12.88 -16.53 -26.88
CA LEU A 433 -12.35 -17.48 -25.90
C LEU A 433 -13.31 -17.67 -24.72
N ARG A 434 -13.14 -18.82 -24.07
CA ARG A 434 -13.57 -19.07 -22.71
C ARG A 434 -12.34 -19.34 -21.85
N TYR A 435 -12.47 -19.11 -20.55
CA TYR A 435 -11.42 -19.47 -19.61
C TYR A 435 -11.99 -19.96 -18.29
N VAL A 436 -11.23 -20.82 -17.63
CA VAL A 436 -11.60 -21.46 -16.36
C VAL A 436 -10.42 -21.41 -15.41
N ALA A 437 -10.72 -21.24 -14.13
CA ALA A 437 -9.75 -21.43 -13.06
C ALA A 437 -9.74 -22.90 -12.64
N LEU A 438 -8.56 -23.50 -12.62
CA LEU A 438 -8.32 -24.85 -12.10
C LEU A 438 -7.63 -24.73 -10.74
N ILE A 439 -8.25 -25.28 -9.70
CA ILE A 439 -7.74 -25.26 -8.33
C ILE A 439 -7.47 -26.69 -7.83
N PRO A 440 -6.49 -26.92 -6.96
CA PRO A 440 -6.26 -28.24 -6.41
C PRO A 440 -7.41 -28.71 -5.52
N SER A 441 -7.77 -29.99 -5.63
CA SER A 441 -8.62 -30.66 -4.64
C SER A 441 -7.90 -30.73 -3.28
N GLU A 442 -8.67 -30.89 -2.20
CA GLU A 442 -8.08 -31.08 -0.86
C GLU A 442 -7.15 -32.30 -0.80
N GLN A 443 -7.50 -33.36 -1.53
CA GLN A 443 -6.70 -34.58 -1.54
C GLN A 443 -5.40 -34.39 -2.34
N SER A 444 -5.47 -33.75 -3.52
CA SER A 444 -4.28 -33.35 -4.30
C SER A 444 -3.35 -32.43 -3.50
N TRP A 445 -3.92 -31.46 -2.77
CA TRP A 445 -3.18 -30.57 -1.88
C TRP A 445 -2.43 -31.33 -0.78
N ASN A 446 -3.10 -32.30 -0.17
CA ASN A 446 -2.51 -33.12 0.90
C ASN A 446 -1.51 -34.14 0.36
N ASP A 447 -1.73 -34.68 -0.84
CA ASP A 447 -0.81 -35.59 -1.50
C ASP A 447 0.53 -34.89 -1.80
N TYR A 448 0.50 -33.65 -2.29
CA TYR A 448 1.70 -32.80 -2.45
C TYR A 448 2.42 -32.56 -1.12
N ARG A 449 1.66 -32.28 -0.07
CA ARG A 449 2.18 -32.04 1.28
C ARG A 449 2.85 -33.28 1.87
N ASN A 450 2.29 -34.46 1.62
CA ASN A 450 2.77 -35.73 2.15
C ASN A 450 3.95 -36.31 1.35
N SER A 451 3.95 -36.20 0.02
CA SER A 451 5.06 -36.65 -0.84
C SER A 451 6.37 -35.91 -0.58
N ARG A 452 6.29 -34.71 0.00
CA ARG A 452 7.47 -33.95 0.46
C ARG A 452 8.09 -34.50 1.75
N SER A 453 7.38 -35.33 2.52
CA SER A 453 7.88 -35.91 3.78
C SER A 453 8.63 -37.23 3.61
N ASP A 454 8.43 -37.93 2.50
CA ASP A 454 9.07 -39.21 2.17
C ASP A 454 10.01 -39.03 0.95
N SER A 455 11.30 -39.28 1.14
CA SER A 455 12.34 -39.07 0.10
C SER A 455 12.33 -40.09 -1.04
N ASP A 456 11.38 -41.02 -1.09
CA ASP A 456 11.38 -42.20 -1.97
C ASP A 456 10.05 -42.40 -2.77
N SER A 457 9.12 -41.44 -2.80
CA SER A 457 7.83 -41.64 -3.49
C SER A 457 7.88 -41.20 -4.96
N ASP A 458 8.10 -42.17 -5.85
CA ASP A 458 8.18 -42.01 -7.30
C ASP A 458 6.81 -42.09 -8.01
N ASN A 459 5.70 -41.70 -7.37
CA ASN A 459 4.38 -41.74 -8.02
C ASN A 459 3.39 -40.69 -7.47
N ASP A 460 2.87 -39.90 -8.41
CA ASP A 460 1.71 -39.00 -8.32
C ASP A 460 1.87 -37.84 -7.33
N THR A 461 2.64 -36.82 -7.76
CA THR A 461 2.81 -35.57 -7.03
C THR A 461 1.55 -34.73 -7.20
N GLY A 462 0.71 -34.67 -6.17
CA GLY A 462 -0.37 -33.68 -6.11
C GLY A 462 0.15 -32.25 -6.33
N THR A 463 -0.74 -31.25 -6.36
CA THR A 463 -0.34 -29.86 -6.61
C THR A 463 -0.96 -28.90 -5.61
N GLN A 464 -0.27 -27.80 -5.35
CA GLN A 464 -0.80 -26.63 -4.61
C GLN A 464 -0.99 -25.41 -5.52
N ASN A 465 -0.72 -25.56 -6.82
CA ASN A 465 -0.80 -24.48 -7.78
C ASN A 465 -2.23 -24.31 -8.29
N VAL A 466 -2.61 -23.06 -8.55
CA VAL A 466 -3.77 -22.73 -9.35
C VAL A 466 -3.33 -22.51 -10.79
N TYR A 467 -4.17 -22.92 -11.74
CA TYR A 467 -3.90 -22.77 -13.17
C TYR A 467 -5.04 -22.03 -13.83
N CYS A 468 -4.70 -21.16 -14.76
CA CYS A 468 -5.67 -20.46 -15.58
C CYS A 468 -5.62 -21.02 -16.99
N VAL A 469 -6.74 -21.60 -17.42
CA VAL A 469 -6.84 -22.30 -18.70
C VAL A 469 -7.82 -21.57 -19.61
N LEU A 470 -7.48 -21.42 -20.89
CA LEU A 470 -8.34 -20.87 -21.92
C LEU A 470 -8.54 -21.86 -23.07
N TYR A 471 -9.65 -21.72 -23.78
CA TYR A 471 -9.99 -22.52 -24.97
C TYR A 471 -10.95 -21.74 -25.88
N GLY A 472 -11.13 -22.24 -27.11
CA GLY A 472 -12.01 -21.63 -28.11
C GLY A 472 -13.49 -21.61 -27.67
N ALA A 473 -14.14 -20.46 -27.74
CA ALA A 473 -15.55 -20.32 -27.35
C ALA A 473 -16.53 -21.09 -28.27
N ASP A 474 -16.06 -21.51 -29.44
CA ASP A 474 -16.79 -22.35 -30.40
C ASP A 474 -16.51 -23.85 -30.20
N GLY A 475 -15.69 -24.22 -29.21
CA GLY A 475 -15.21 -25.59 -28.99
C GLY A 475 -14.21 -26.07 -30.05
N GLY A 476 -13.72 -25.17 -30.91
CA GLY A 476 -12.71 -25.48 -31.91
C GLY A 476 -11.28 -25.34 -31.37
N GLN A 477 -10.34 -26.00 -32.05
CA GLN A 477 -8.92 -25.92 -31.72
C GLN A 477 -8.33 -24.53 -31.95
N LEU A 478 -7.50 -24.10 -31.01
CA LEU A 478 -6.61 -22.97 -31.15
C LEU A 478 -5.51 -23.35 -32.15
N ARG A 479 -5.38 -22.60 -33.24
CA ARG A 479 -4.41 -22.90 -34.32
C ARG A 479 -2.99 -22.42 -34.03
N THR A 480 -2.87 -21.48 -33.09
CA THR A 480 -1.63 -20.88 -32.59
C THR A 480 -1.90 -20.46 -31.15
N SER A 481 -0.85 -20.35 -30.34
CA SER A 481 -0.93 -19.79 -29.00
C SER A 481 -1.75 -18.48 -28.97
N ALA A 482 -2.63 -18.40 -27.99
CA ALA A 482 -3.39 -17.20 -27.66
C ALA A 482 -2.66 -16.33 -26.63
N THR A 483 -1.48 -16.76 -26.17
CA THR A 483 -0.63 -16.09 -25.19
C THR A 483 0.66 -15.55 -25.82
N LYS A 484 1.53 -14.88 -25.03
CA LYS A 484 2.69 -14.13 -25.52
C LYS A 484 4.00 -14.90 -25.57
#